data_AF-A0A2I1FMQ3-F1
#
_entry.id   AF-A0A2I1FMQ3-F1
#
_cell.length_a   1.000
_cell.length_b   1.000
_cell.length_c   1.000
_cell.angle_alpha   90.00
_cell.angle_beta   90.00
_cell.angle_gamma   90.00
#
_symmetry.space_group_name_H-M   'P 1'
#
loop_
_entity.id
_entity.type
_entity.pdbx_description
1 polymer ?
#
loop_
_entity_poly.entity_id
_entity_poly.type
_entity_poly.pdbx_seq_one_letter_code
_entity_poly.pdbx_strand_id
1 'polypeptide(L)'
;MKYCKKIRYFDSGIFDDNNIYLIIKNQHNINYLTIEVDFHDDCNNLSLTVLQNLGQVLPPKLEYLCLSLSLSTYYLEIFLNNSQNTFIKKLLFRNMALDKDEKILFCIKKYTMKKDRVKYLVILGKDNEDELFLLKDEVNEFKLHNIVVQPYVNLYINNTYNYIKDNYLEF
;
A
#
# COMPACT_ATOMS: atom_id res chain seq x y z
N MET A 1 -12.45 -7.07 -24.66
CA MET A 1 -11.91 -5.84 -24.04
C MET A 1 -10.53 -5.54 -24.60
N LYS A 2 -10.33 -4.32 -25.10
CA LYS A 2 -9.05 -3.85 -25.66
C LYS A 2 -8.29 -3.17 -24.52
N TYR A 3 -7.42 -3.90 -23.83
CA TYR A 3 -6.72 -3.36 -22.65
C TYR A 3 -5.76 -2.22 -23.05
N CYS A 4 -5.81 -1.08 -22.34
CA CYS A 4 -4.80 -0.03 -22.42
C CYS A 4 -3.42 -0.64 -22.10
N LYS A 5 -2.35 -0.27 -22.80
CA LYS A 5 -1.01 -0.88 -22.61
C LYS A 5 -0.03 -0.03 -21.77
N LYS A 6 -0.48 1.13 -21.26
CA LYS A 6 0.41 2.16 -20.67
C LYS A 6 -0.21 2.85 -19.45
N ILE A 7 -0.92 2.13 -18.59
CA ILE A 7 -1.41 2.70 -17.33
C ILE A 7 -0.23 2.82 -16.36
N ARG A 8 0.12 4.04 -15.96
CA ARG A 8 1.20 4.34 -14.98
C ARG A 8 0.67 4.53 -13.56
N TYR A 9 -0.57 5.00 -13.44
CA TYR A 9 -1.31 5.24 -12.20
C TYR A 9 -2.64 4.49 -12.27
N PHE A 10 -2.94 3.68 -11.26
CA PHE A 10 -4.23 3.02 -11.11
C PHE A 10 -4.79 3.31 -9.72
N ASP A 11 -6.03 3.79 -9.71
CA ASP A 11 -6.86 3.98 -8.53
C ASP A 11 -8.13 3.16 -8.73
N SER A 12 -8.43 2.28 -7.76
CA SER A 12 -9.55 1.35 -7.86
C SER A 12 -10.92 2.02 -7.80
N GLY A 13 -11.04 3.19 -7.15
CA GLY A 13 -12.35 3.77 -6.85
C GLY A 13 -13.28 2.80 -6.09
N ILE A 14 -14.59 2.87 -6.37
CA ILE A 14 -15.65 2.06 -5.71
C ILE A 14 -16.01 0.82 -6.57
N PHE A 15 -15.50 -0.34 -6.14
CA PHE A 15 -15.81 -1.77 -6.43
C PHE A 15 -15.89 -2.37 -7.85
N ASP A 16 -15.08 -3.42 -8.05
CA ASP A 16 -15.46 -4.83 -8.33
C ASP A 16 -14.17 -5.71 -8.30
N ASP A 17 -14.06 -6.63 -7.32
CA ASP A 17 -12.85 -7.34 -6.88
C ASP A 17 -12.10 -8.07 -8.01
N ASN A 18 -12.87 -8.66 -8.94
CA ASN A 18 -12.32 -9.42 -10.07
C ASN A 18 -11.59 -8.54 -11.08
N ASN A 19 -11.98 -7.26 -11.18
CA ASN A 19 -11.41 -6.35 -12.16
C ASN A 19 -10.04 -5.82 -11.74
N ILE A 20 -9.81 -5.57 -10.44
CA ILE A 20 -8.53 -5.03 -9.94
C ILE A 20 -7.38 -6.00 -10.24
N TYR A 21 -7.55 -7.29 -9.91
CA TYR A 21 -6.53 -8.31 -10.19
C TYR A 21 -6.24 -8.44 -11.68
N LEU A 22 -7.29 -8.52 -12.52
CA LEU A 22 -7.13 -8.64 -13.96
C LEU A 22 -6.48 -7.40 -14.57
N ILE A 23 -6.78 -6.20 -14.08
CA ILE A 23 -6.15 -4.97 -14.55
C ILE A 23 -4.66 -5.01 -14.21
N ILE A 24 -4.30 -5.22 -12.95
CA ILE A 24 -2.88 -5.20 -12.53
C ILE A 24 -2.08 -6.27 -13.25
N LYS A 25 -2.61 -7.51 -13.34
CA LYS A 25 -1.97 -8.61 -14.05
C LYS A 25 -1.72 -8.30 -15.52
N ASN A 26 -2.63 -7.60 -16.17
CA ASN A 26 -2.55 -7.28 -17.61
C ASN A 26 -1.83 -5.94 -17.89
N GLN A 27 -1.38 -5.21 -16.86
CA GLN A 27 -0.65 -3.95 -17.00
C GLN A 27 0.81 -4.08 -16.52
N HIS A 28 1.75 -4.20 -17.46
CA HIS A 28 3.18 -4.33 -17.15
C HIS A 28 3.90 -3.01 -16.81
N ASN A 29 3.19 -1.86 -16.82
CA ASN A 29 3.79 -0.52 -16.72
C ASN A 29 3.23 0.34 -15.56
N ILE A 30 2.51 -0.27 -14.62
CA ILE A 30 2.01 0.44 -13.42
C ILE A 30 3.20 0.76 -12.52
N ASN A 31 3.33 2.03 -12.15
CA ASN A 31 4.36 2.49 -11.20
C ASN A 31 3.74 3.03 -9.91
N TYR A 32 2.47 3.49 -9.98
CA TYR A 32 1.70 4.02 -8.87
C TYR A 32 0.40 3.24 -8.76
N LEU A 33 0.15 2.66 -7.60
CA LEU A 33 -1.04 1.88 -7.33
C LEU A 33 -1.69 2.34 -6.03
N THR A 34 -2.96 2.71 -6.10
CA THR A 34 -3.82 3.02 -4.96
C THR A 34 -4.99 2.04 -4.96
N ILE A 35 -5.23 1.38 -3.83
CA ILE A 35 -6.41 0.53 -3.62
C ILE A 35 -7.05 0.97 -2.30
N GLU A 36 -8.28 1.44 -2.39
CA GLU A 36 -9.03 1.96 -1.25
C GLU A 36 -10.40 1.31 -1.19
N VAL A 37 -10.82 1.01 0.03
CA VAL A 37 -12.12 0.43 0.36
C VAL A 37 -12.92 1.48 1.12
N ASP A 38 -14.16 1.73 0.68
CA ASP A 38 -15.06 2.69 1.32
C ASP A 38 -15.61 2.15 2.65
N PHE A 39 -15.92 3.06 3.58
CA PHE A 39 -16.29 2.80 4.98
C PHE A 39 -17.68 2.18 5.18
N HIS A 40 -18.50 2.09 4.13
CA HIS A 40 -19.94 1.88 4.26
C HIS A 40 -20.42 0.45 4.07
N ASP A 41 -19.57 -0.46 3.57
CA ASP A 41 -19.98 -1.84 3.29
C ASP A 41 -19.17 -2.86 4.08
N ASP A 42 -19.69 -4.08 4.14
CA ASP A 42 -19.07 -5.29 4.71
C ASP A 42 -17.87 -5.74 3.83
N CYS A 43 -16.94 -4.82 3.56
CA CYS A 43 -15.86 -4.91 2.58
C CYS A 43 -14.68 -5.77 3.05
N ASN A 44 -14.91 -6.61 4.06
CA ASN A 44 -13.96 -7.62 4.48
C ASN A 44 -13.58 -8.48 3.27
N ASN A 45 -14.55 -8.92 2.46
CA ASN A 45 -14.29 -9.77 1.30
C ASN A 45 -13.31 -9.16 0.27
N LEU A 46 -13.46 -7.89 -0.09
CA LEU A 46 -12.51 -7.23 -1.02
C LEU A 46 -11.11 -7.12 -0.39
N SER A 47 -11.02 -6.71 0.87
CA SER A 47 -9.73 -6.61 1.57
C SER A 47 -8.99 -7.96 1.59
N LEU A 48 -9.74 -9.04 1.84
CA LEU A 48 -9.23 -10.41 1.79
C LEU A 48 -8.70 -10.78 0.39
N THR A 49 -9.53 -10.60 -0.64
CA THR A 49 -9.18 -10.96 -2.02
C THR A 49 -7.99 -10.16 -2.54
N VAL A 50 -7.91 -8.87 -2.21
CA VAL A 50 -6.77 -8.02 -2.59
C VAL A 50 -5.50 -8.51 -1.91
N LEU A 51 -5.49 -8.69 -0.60
CA LEU A 51 -4.28 -9.10 0.14
C LEU A 51 -3.78 -10.50 -0.29
N GLN A 52 -4.68 -11.44 -0.60
CA GLN A 52 -4.29 -12.77 -1.07
C GLN A 52 -3.59 -12.75 -2.44
N ASN A 53 -4.09 -11.94 -3.37
CA ASN A 53 -3.72 -12.05 -4.78
C ASN A 53 -2.74 -10.97 -5.25
N LEU A 54 -2.83 -9.76 -4.69
CA LEU A 54 -2.12 -8.59 -5.20
C LEU A 54 -0.61 -8.80 -5.25
N GLY A 55 -0.03 -9.36 -4.18
CA GLY A 55 1.41 -9.56 -4.06
C GLY A 55 2.00 -10.43 -5.18
N GLN A 56 1.20 -11.31 -5.81
CA GLN A 56 1.64 -12.21 -6.88
C GLN A 56 1.76 -11.53 -8.24
N VAL A 57 1.06 -10.40 -8.42
CA VAL A 57 0.94 -9.69 -9.71
C VAL A 57 1.58 -8.31 -9.69
N LEU A 58 2.16 -7.90 -8.55
CA LEU A 58 2.89 -6.64 -8.50
C LEU A 58 4.07 -6.66 -9.49
N PRO A 59 4.31 -5.54 -10.20
CA PRO A 59 5.49 -5.42 -11.03
C PRO A 59 6.75 -5.44 -10.16
N PRO A 60 7.94 -5.76 -10.70
CA PRO A 60 9.18 -5.83 -9.91
C PRO A 60 9.56 -4.54 -9.18
N LYS A 61 9.05 -3.40 -9.64
CA LYS A 61 9.30 -2.08 -9.07
C LYS A 61 8.04 -1.23 -9.10
N LEU A 62 7.73 -0.62 -7.96
CA LEU A 62 6.73 0.42 -7.79
C LEU A 62 7.38 1.67 -7.19
N GLU A 63 6.95 2.82 -7.68
CA GLU A 63 7.26 4.12 -7.08
C GLU A 63 6.33 4.40 -5.89
N TYR A 64 5.09 3.91 -5.97
CA TYR A 64 4.08 4.13 -4.95
C TYR A 64 3.08 2.97 -4.86
N LEU A 65 2.80 2.51 -3.64
CA LEU A 65 1.72 1.61 -3.31
C LEU A 65 0.98 2.12 -2.07
N CYS A 66 -0.33 2.35 -2.19
CA CYS A 66 -1.22 2.69 -1.09
C CYS A 66 -2.35 1.68 -0.97
N LEU A 67 -2.48 1.09 0.22
CA LEU A 67 -3.53 0.14 0.56
C LEU A 67 -4.32 0.69 1.75
N SER A 68 -5.55 1.15 1.50
CA SER A 68 -6.52 1.53 2.54
C SER A 68 -7.57 0.43 2.66
N LEU A 69 -7.32 -0.57 3.50
CA LEU A 69 -8.07 -1.82 3.57
C LEU A 69 -8.35 -2.22 5.04
N SER A 70 -9.30 -3.12 5.27
CA SER A 70 -9.43 -3.82 6.55
C SER A 70 -8.31 -4.86 6.65
N LEU A 71 -7.24 -4.55 7.39
CA LEU A 71 -6.07 -5.42 7.44
C LEU A 71 -6.29 -6.52 8.48
N SER A 72 -6.01 -7.74 8.07
CA SER A 72 -5.86 -8.90 8.95
C SER A 72 -4.40 -9.34 8.91
N THR A 73 -3.82 -9.63 10.07
CA THR A 73 -2.41 -10.04 10.17
C THR A 73 -2.09 -11.23 9.25
N TYR A 74 -2.97 -12.24 9.16
CA TYR A 74 -2.78 -13.43 8.33
C TYR A 74 -2.71 -13.09 6.83
N TYR A 75 -3.67 -12.31 6.33
CA TYR A 75 -3.71 -11.97 4.91
C TYR A 75 -2.64 -10.93 4.54
N LEU A 76 -2.31 -10.03 5.45
CA LEU A 76 -1.18 -9.12 5.31
C LEU A 76 0.14 -9.89 5.20
N GLU A 77 0.33 -10.95 6.00
CA GLU A 77 1.52 -11.80 5.91
C GLU A 77 1.62 -12.49 4.54
N ILE A 78 0.50 -13.00 4.00
CA ILE A 78 0.43 -13.55 2.64
C ILE A 78 0.84 -12.49 1.60
N PHE A 79 0.26 -11.29 1.68
CA PHE A 79 0.58 -10.18 0.77
C PHE A 79 2.09 -9.83 0.82
N LEU A 80 2.64 -9.64 2.01
CA LEU A 80 4.03 -9.25 2.22
C LEU A 80 5.00 -10.33 1.76
N ASN A 81 4.66 -11.60 1.96
CA ASN A 81 5.45 -12.73 1.49
C ASN A 81 5.43 -12.85 -0.04
N ASN A 82 4.26 -12.70 -0.66
CA ASN A 82 4.11 -12.79 -2.12
C ASN A 82 4.77 -11.60 -2.83
N SER A 83 4.77 -10.42 -2.22
CA SER A 83 5.40 -9.20 -2.76
C SER A 83 6.90 -9.09 -2.47
N GLN A 84 7.56 -10.11 -1.91
CA GLN A 84 8.94 -10.03 -1.42
C GLN A 84 10.00 -9.69 -2.49
N ASN A 85 9.68 -9.89 -3.76
CA ASN A 85 10.55 -9.60 -4.91
C ASN A 85 10.23 -8.26 -5.58
N THR A 86 9.26 -7.52 -5.05
CA THR A 86 8.90 -6.18 -5.51
C THR A 86 9.61 -5.12 -4.66
N PHE A 87 10.33 -4.21 -5.31
CA PHE A 87 10.78 -2.97 -4.69
C PHE A 87 9.63 -1.96 -4.71
N ILE A 88 9.34 -1.32 -3.57
CA ILE A 88 8.29 -0.32 -3.41
C ILE A 88 8.90 0.91 -2.77
N LYS A 89 9.07 2.00 -3.53
CA LYS A 89 9.72 3.20 -2.97
C LYS A 89 8.89 3.83 -1.85
N LYS A 90 7.59 4.06 -2.06
CA LYS A 90 6.65 4.58 -1.07
C LYS A 90 5.56 3.53 -0.79
N LEU A 91 5.55 2.97 0.41
CA LEU A 91 4.57 1.96 0.84
C LEU A 91 3.67 2.55 1.95
N LEU A 92 2.37 2.61 1.69
CA LEU A 92 1.39 3.17 2.61
C LEU A 92 0.35 2.10 2.97
N PHE A 93 0.14 1.92 4.26
CA PHE A 93 -0.97 1.14 4.80
C PHE A 93 -1.88 2.06 5.60
N ARG A 94 -3.18 2.02 5.31
CA ARG A 94 -4.23 2.59 6.15
C ARG A 94 -5.14 1.46 6.59
N ASN A 95 -5.09 1.12 7.87
CA ASN A 95 -5.89 0.05 8.44
C ASN A 95 -7.29 0.57 8.78
N MET A 96 -8.30 -0.07 8.22
CA MET A 96 -9.70 0.29 8.40
C MET A 96 -10.39 -0.61 9.45
N ALA A 97 -9.69 -1.64 9.94
CA ALA A 97 -10.20 -2.56 10.95
C ALA A 97 -10.38 -1.88 12.33
N LEU A 98 -11.29 -2.42 13.15
CA LEU A 98 -11.63 -1.88 14.48
C LEU A 98 -10.65 -2.30 15.58
N ASP A 99 -9.90 -3.38 15.41
CA ASP A 99 -9.03 -3.93 16.47
C ASP A 99 -7.60 -3.38 16.38
N LYS A 100 -7.04 -3.03 17.55
CA LYS A 100 -5.67 -2.52 17.66
C LYS A 100 -4.66 -3.64 17.40
N ASP A 101 -3.68 -3.31 16.60
CA ASP A 101 -3.05 -4.27 15.71
C ASP A 101 -1.52 -4.28 15.90
N GLU A 102 -1.04 -4.41 17.15
CA GLU A 102 0.39 -4.64 17.45
C GLU A 102 0.96 -5.78 16.59
N LYS A 103 0.12 -6.78 16.30
CA LYS A 103 0.44 -7.91 15.41
C LYS A 103 0.67 -7.47 13.95
N ILE A 104 -0.05 -6.48 13.44
CA ILE A 104 0.20 -5.91 12.10
C ILE A 104 1.53 -5.19 12.05
N LEU A 105 1.83 -4.34 13.03
CA LEU A 105 3.10 -3.61 13.05
C LEU A 105 4.27 -4.59 13.08
N PHE A 106 4.20 -5.59 13.96
CA PHE A 106 5.18 -6.68 14.01
C PHE A 106 5.30 -7.41 12.66
N CYS A 107 4.18 -7.72 12.01
CA CYS A 107 4.16 -8.34 10.69
C CYS A 107 4.86 -7.46 9.65
N ILE A 108 4.52 -6.17 9.58
CA ILE A 108 5.13 -5.24 8.62
C ILE A 108 6.64 -5.16 8.85
N LYS A 109 7.09 -4.97 10.09
CA LYS A 109 8.53 -4.97 10.46
C LYS A 109 9.24 -6.22 9.94
N LYS A 110 8.69 -7.40 10.23
CA LYS A 110 9.25 -8.70 9.82
C LYS A 110 9.53 -8.80 8.33
N TYR A 111 8.78 -8.10 7.46
CA TYR A 111 8.92 -8.21 6.01
C TYR A 111 9.49 -6.97 5.32
N THR A 112 9.38 -5.78 5.90
CA THR A 112 9.95 -4.55 5.32
C THR A 112 11.40 -4.36 5.72
N MET A 113 11.80 -4.74 6.94
CA MET A 113 13.16 -4.54 7.46
C MET A 113 14.19 -5.58 6.95
N LYS A 114 13.76 -6.70 6.36
CA LYS A 114 14.64 -7.80 5.94
C LYS A 114 15.44 -7.53 4.67
N LYS A 115 14.96 -6.63 3.81
CA LYS A 115 15.55 -6.32 2.50
C LYS A 115 15.38 -4.84 2.23
N ASP A 116 16.31 -4.24 1.49
CA ASP A 116 16.20 -2.86 1.00
C ASP A 116 15.16 -2.74 -0.12
N ARG A 117 13.90 -3.07 0.18
CA ARG A 117 12.78 -3.09 -0.75
C ARG A 117 11.74 -2.00 -0.48
N VAL A 118 11.83 -1.32 0.65
CA VAL A 118 10.96 -0.18 1.01
C VAL A 118 11.85 0.99 1.40
N LYS A 119 11.60 2.18 0.83
CA LYS A 119 12.35 3.40 1.18
C LYS A 119 11.57 4.31 2.13
N TYR A 120 10.28 4.50 1.86
CA TYR A 120 9.37 5.30 2.66
C TYR A 120 8.19 4.45 3.11
N LEU A 121 7.85 4.54 4.39
CA LEU A 121 6.77 3.77 5.00
C LEU A 121 5.78 4.70 5.70
N VAL A 122 4.49 4.42 5.52
CA VAL A 122 3.41 4.98 6.33
C VAL A 122 2.53 3.86 6.82
N ILE A 123 2.16 3.91 8.09
CA ILE A 123 1.12 3.07 8.67
C ILE A 123 0.19 3.99 9.46
N LEU A 124 -1.07 4.04 9.03
CA LEU A 124 -2.13 4.80 9.68
C LEU A 124 -3.18 3.82 10.18
N GLY A 125 -3.56 3.92 11.45
CA GLY A 125 -4.68 3.20 12.02
C GLY A 125 -6.02 3.73 11.52
N LYS A 126 -7.11 3.21 12.09
CA LYS A 126 -8.47 3.67 11.77
C LYS A 126 -8.70 5.09 12.26
N ASP A 127 -8.26 5.36 13.48
CA ASP A 127 -8.22 6.70 14.04
C ASP A 127 -6.98 7.40 13.51
N ASN A 128 -7.14 8.60 12.96
CA ASN A 128 -6.02 9.35 12.36
C ASN A 128 -4.91 9.71 13.37
N GLU A 129 -5.18 9.53 14.66
CA GLU A 129 -4.24 9.70 15.77
C GLU A 129 -3.36 8.46 15.99
N ASP A 130 -3.74 7.28 15.47
CA ASP A 130 -2.99 6.03 15.57
C ASP A 130 -2.00 5.90 14.39
N GLU A 131 -1.09 6.87 14.25
CA GLU A 131 -0.11 6.90 13.17
C GLU A 131 1.29 6.47 13.64
N LEU A 132 1.96 5.59 12.88
CA LEU A 132 3.31 5.11 13.18
C LEU A 132 4.33 6.26 13.36
N PHE A 133 4.18 7.34 12.58
CA PHE A 133 5.08 8.49 12.65
C PHE A 133 5.12 9.14 14.05
N LEU A 134 4.05 9.02 14.84
CA LEU A 134 3.97 9.57 16.20
C LEU A 134 4.74 8.69 17.23
N LEU A 135 5.03 7.43 16.90
CA LEU A 135 5.76 6.49 17.74
C LEU A 135 7.27 6.63 17.53
N LYS A 136 7.91 7.54 18.27
CA LYS A 136 9.33 7.90 18.05
C LYS A 136 10.30 6.71 18.13
N ASP A 137 10.09 5.79 19.06
CA ASP A 137 10.96 4.62 19.23
C ASP A 137 10.86 3.68 18.02
N GLU A 138 9.64 3.47 17.53
CA GLU A 138 9.34 2.70 16.32
C GLU A 138 9.97 3.34 15.07
N VAL A 139 9.82 4.66 14.91
CA VAL A 139 10.43 5.42 13.79
C VAL A 139 11.96 5.27 13.81
N ASN A 140 12.57 5.36 14.99
CA ASN A 140 14.01 5.19 15.15
C ASN A 140 14.45 3.77 14.79
N GLU A 141 13.68 2.75 15.13
CA GLU A 141 13.96 1.37 14.74
C GLU A 141 13.94 1.20 13.21
N PHE A 142 12.91 1.68 12.52
CA PHE A 142 12.85 1.65 11.05
C PHE A 142 14.04 2.37 10.39
N LYS A 143 14.50 3.47 11.00
CA LYS A 143 15.65 4.22 10.50
C LYS A 143 16.95 3.39 10.51
N LEU A 144 17.13 2.48 11.48
CA LEU A 144 18.27 1.55 11.51
C LEU A 144 18.27 0.59 10.31
N HIS A 145 17.10 0.39 9.68
CA HIS A 145 16.90 -0.44 8.49
C HIS A 145 16.76 0.38 7.20
N ASN A 146 17.25 1.63 7.19
CA ASN A 146 17.18 2.56 6.04
C ASN A 146 15.75 2.85 5.54
N ILE A 147 14.74 2.64 6.37
CA ILE A 147 13.34 2.95 6.07
C ILE A 147 12.99 4.29 6.72
N VAL A 148 12.52 5.23 5.90
CA VAL A 148 12.09 6.56 6.36
C VAL A 148 10.58 6.52 6.59
N VAL A 149 10.17 6.52 7.86
CA VAL A 149 8.75 6.69 8.21
C VAL A 149 8.35 8.15 7.99
N GLN A 150 7.21 8.38 7.34
CA GLN A 150 6.68 9.73 7.11
C GLN A 150 5.21 9.85 7.54
N PRO A 151 4.72 11.08 7.78
CA PRO A 151 3.30 11.34 7.96
C PRO A 151 2.51 10.99 6.69
N TYR A 152 1.31 10.47 6.85
CA TYR A 152 0.38 10.06 5.80
C TYR A 152 0.05 11.23 4.89
N VAL A 153 -0.22 12.40 5.48
CA VAL A 153 -0.52 13.65 4.76
C VAL A 153 0.61 14.09 3.82
N ASN A 154 1.86 13.66 4.04
CA ASN A 154 2.99 14.01 3.19
C ASN A 154 3.15 13.09 1.99
N LEU A 155 2.70 11.83 2.10
CA LEU A 155 2.91 10.82 1.05
C LEU A 155 1.63 10.45 0.31
N TYR A 156 0.46 10.70 0.88
CA TYR A 156 -0.82 10.31 0.30
C TYR A 156 -1.14 11.08 -0.98
N ILE A 157 -1.47 10.34 -2.05
CA ILE A 157 -1.86 10.88 -3.36
C ILE A 157 -3.37 10.70 -3.54
N ASN A 158 -4.13 11.74 -3.15
CA ASN A 158 -5.61 11.76 -3.16
C ASN A 158 -6.27 11.70 -4.56
N ASN A 159 -5.55 11.96 -5.67
CA ASN A 159 -6.12 11.89 -7.02
C ASN A 159 -5.03 12.00 -8.13
N THR A 160 -5.47 11.87 -9.39
CA THR A 160 -4.63 12.02 -10.59
C THR A 160 -3.95 13.39 -10.68
N TYR A 161 -4.55 14.45 -10.12
CA TYR A 161 -3.96 15.79 -10.10
C TYR A 161 -2.69 15.83 -9.23
N ASN A 162 -2.73 15.21 -8.04
CA ASN A 162 -1.55 15.07 -7.18
C ASN A 162 -0.45 14.22 -7.85
N TYR A 163 -0.83 13.16 -8.59
CA TYR A 163 0.13 12.38 -9.38
C TYR A 163 0.84 13.23 -10.46
N ILE A 164 0.09 14.08 -11.18
CA ILE A 164 0.65 14.97 -12.21
C ILE A 164 1.60 15.99 -11.58
N LYS A 165 1.23 16.58 -10.44
CA LYS A 165 2.09 17.53 -9.72
C LYS A 165 3.42 16.89 -9.30
N ASP A 166 3.38 15.69 -8.74
CA ASP A 166 4.56 14.95 -8.28
C ASP A 166 5.50 14.50 -9.42
N ASN A 167 5.02 14.42 -10.67
CA ASN A 167 5.78 13.87 -11.80
C ASN A 167 6.05 14.86 -12.94
N TYR A 168 5.37 16.01 -12.98
CA TYR A 168 5.42 16.94 -14.13
C TYR A 168 5.50 18.42 -13.75
N LEU A 169 5.48 18.78 -12.45
CA LEU A 169 5.63 20.17 -12.00
C LEU A 169 6.89 20.33 -11.13
N GLU A 170 8.04 20.02 -11.71
CA GLU A 170 9.31 20.66 -11.31
C GLU A 170 9.53 21.85 -12.27
N PHE A 171 9.22 23.06 -11.79
CA PHE A 171 9.67 24.32 -12.41
C PHE A 171 10.72 24.95 -11.50
#